data_AF-A0A832GE15-F1
#
_entry.id   AF-A0A832GE15-F1
#
_cell.length_a   1.000
_cell.length_b   1.000
_cell.length_c   1.000
_cell.angle_alpha   90.00
_cell.angle_beta   90.00
_cell.angle_gamma   90.00
#
_symmetry.space_group_name_H-M   'P 1'
#
loop_
_entity.id
_entity.type
_entity.pdbx_description
1 polymer ?
#
loop_
_entity_poly.entity_id
_entity_poly.type
_entity_poly.pdbx_seq_one_letter_code
_entity_poly.pdbx_strand_id
1 'polypeptide(L)'
;MKKVAVCVGLLVVLCLTGCGNVYLWGEALTAAETSTMDAYQAVERAGPEREPDCPAWLRAYLQENFKQWRFFVRAARKDEAWGPRLTGEGAADPPASAGCAACGGGNQP
;
A
#
# COMPACT_ATOMS: atom_id res chain seq x y z
N MET A 1 -7.31 21.59 -27.07
CA MET A 1 -7.77 21.77 -25.66
C MET A 1 -8.81 20.75 -25.21
N LYS A 2 -9.87 20.44 -25.99
CA LYS A 2 -10.89 19.42 -25.62
C LYS A 2 -10.32 18.03 -25.29
N LYS A 3 -9.30 17.56 -26.04
CA LYS A 3 -8.66 16.26 -25.82
C LYS A 3 -7.91 16.16 -24.47
N VAL A 4 -7.32 17.27 -24.02
CA VAL A 4 -6.59 17.32 -22.73
C VAL A 4 -7.57 17.28 -21.56
N ALA A 5 -8.70 18.00 -21.66
CA ALA A 5 -9.75 17.98 -20.64
C ALA A 5 -10.37 16.58 -20.47
N VAL A 6 -10.53 15.83 -21.57
CA VAL A 6 -11.01 14.44 -21.53
C VAL A 6 -9.99 13.52 -20.86
N CYS A 7 -8.70 13.64 -21.17
CA CYS A 7 -7.66 12.82 -20.53
C CYS A 7 -7.52 13.11 -19.02
N VAL A 8 -7.59 14.39 -18.62
CA VAL A 8 -7.56 14.77 -17.20
C VAL A 8 -8.81 14.29 -16.48
N GLY A 9 -9.98 14.41 -17.10
CA GLY A 9 -11.23 13.87 -16.54
C GLY A 9 -11.18 12.35 -16.36
N LEU A 10 -10.64 11.62 -17.35
CA LEU A 10 -10.49 10.16 -17.28
C LEU A 10 -9.52 9.75 -16.17
N LEU A 11 -8.39 10.46 -16.03
CA LEU A 11 -7.43 10.22 -14.96
C LEU A 11 -8.05 10.44 -13.58
N VAL A 12 -8.83 11.50 -13.39
CA VAL A 12 -9.51 11.73 -12.10
C VAL A 12 -10.50 10.61 -11.78
N VAL A 13 -11.30 10.16 -12.74
CA VAL A 13 -12.27 9.06 -12.52
C VAL A 13 -11.56 7.73 -12.23
N LEU A 14 -10.45 7.45 -12.92
CA LEU A 14 -9.65 6.23 -12.69
C LEU A 14 -8.89 6.29 -11.35
N CYS A 15 -8.39 7.46 -10.94
CA CYS A 15 -7.72 7.65 -9.66
C CYS A 15 -8.69 7.59 -8.46
N LEU A 16 -9.99 7.88 -8.65
CA LEU A 16 -11.00 7.85 -7.59
C LEU A 16 -11.59 6.45 -7.35
N THR A 17 -11.62 5.60 -8.38
CA THR A 17 -12.20 4.24 -8.28
C THR A 17 -11.16 3.17 -7.92
N GLY A 18 -9.85 3.50 -8.02
CA GLY A 18 -8.74 2.59 -7.73
C GLY A 18 -8.09 2.74 -6.35
N CYS A 19 -8.41 3.78 -5.59
CA CYS A 19 -7.76 4.07 -4.30
C CYS A 19 -8.80 4.22 -3.17
N GLY A 20 -8.93 3.18 -2.36
CA GLY A 20 -9.22 3.38 -0.94
C GLY A 20 -10.67 3.27 -0.50
N ASN A 21 -11.23 2.05 -0.55
CA ASN A 21 -12.12 1.55 0.50
C ASN A 21 -12.31 0.02 0.36
N VAL A 22 -11.21 -0.73 0.37
CA VAL A 22 -11.29 -2.17 0.65
C VAL A 22 -11.45 -2.30 2.15
N TYR A 23 -12.70 -2.40 2.60
CA TYR A 23 -12.98 -2.66 3.99
C TYR A 23 -12.79 -4.15 4.28
N LEU A 24 -11.71 -4.48 4.98
CA LEU A 24 -11.44 -5.83 5.44
C LEU A 24 -11.91 -5.95 6.90
N TRP A 25 -12.73 -6.95 7.17
CA TRP A 25 -13.22 -7.27 8.51
C TRP A 25 -13.49 -8.77 8.64
N GLY A 26 -13.49 -9.26 9.88
CA GLY A 26 -13.70 -10.67 10.18
C GLY A 26 -12.71 -11.56 9.41
N GLU A 27 -13.21 -12.61 8.78
CA GLU A 27 -12.41 -13.60 8.05
C GLU A 27 -11.62 -12.98 6.88
N ALA A 28 -12.15 -11.95 6.23
CA ALA A 28 -11.44 -11.28 5.13
C ALA A 28 -10.18 -10.55 5.63
N LEU A 29 -10.23 -9.97 6.84
CA LEU A 29 -9.06 -9.37 7.46
C LEU A 29 -8.05 -10.46 7.86
N THR A 30 -8.49 -11.54 8.49
CA THR A 30 -7.61 -12.66 8.85
C THR A 30 -6.93 -13.30 7.63
N ALA A 31 -7.66 -13.44 6.52
CA ALA A 31 -7.10 -13.92 5.25
C ALA A 31 -6.03 -12.96 4.72
N ALA A 32 -6.30 -11.65 4.73
CA ALA A 32 -5.33 -10.64 4.30
C ALA A 32 -4.08 -10.60 5.21
N GLU A 33 -4.25 -10.75 6.53
CA GLU A 33 -3.14 -10.86 7.48
C GLU A 33 -2.27 -12.08 7.16
N THR A 34 -2.89 -13.22 6.90
CA THR A 34 -2.20 -14.46 6.53
C THR A 34 -1.44 -14.29 5.21
N SER A 35 -2.10 -13.78 4.16
CA SER A 35 -1.46 -13.51 2.88
C SER A 35 -0.32 -12.49 2.99
N THR A 36 -0.45 -11.50 3.87
CA THR A 36 0.64 -10.54 4.13
C THR A 36 1.85 -11.23 4.76
N MET A 37 1.62 -12.12 5.72
CA MET A 37 2.70 -12.88 6.36
C MET A 37 3.34 -13.91 5.42
N ASP A 38 2.57 -14.52 4.52
CA ASP A 38 3.09 -15.39 3.47
C ASP A 38 3.97 -14.62 2.49
N ALA A 39 3.53 -13.42 2.08
CA ALA A 39 4.33 -12.53 1.24
C ALA A 39 5.64 -12.11 1.94
N TYR A 40 5.60 -11.83 3.25
CA TYR A 40 6.80 -11.54 4.04
C TYR A 40 7.78 -12.72 4.01
N GLN A 41 7.30 -13.94 4.25
CA GLN A 41 8.14 -15.13 4.21
C GLN A 41 8.75 -15.37 2.81
N ALA A 42 8.02 -15.04 1.75
CA ALA A 42 8.56 -15.11 0.39
C ALA A 42 9.74 -14.14 0.18
N VAL A 43 9.63 -12.90 0.70
CA VAL A 43 10.73 -11.93 0.68
C VAL A 43 11.95 -12.47 1.44
N GLU A 44 11.74 -13.00 2.64
CA GLU A 44 12.82 -13.54 3.47
C GLU A 44 13.53 -14.73 2.78
N ARG A 45 12.78 -15.59 2.08
CA ARG A 45 13.36 -16.72 1.32
C ARG A 45 14.14 -16.26 0.09
N ALA A 46 13.64 -15.24 -0.62
CA ALA A 46 14.31 -14.66 -1.78
C ALA A 46 15.46 -13.69 -1.43
N GLY A 47 15.77 -13.53 -0.13
CA GLY A 47 16.84 -12.67 0.36
C GLY A 47 18.21 -13.09 -0.19
N PRO A 48 19.15 -12.15 -0.37
CA PRO A 48 20.45 -12.41 -0.99
C PRO A 48 21.29 -13.47 -0.24
N GLU A 49 21.07 -13.65 1.06
CA GLU A 49 21.74 -14.67 1.87
C GLU A 49 21.22 -16.09 1.61
N ARG A 50 19.94 -16.23 1.24
CA ARG A 50 19.28 -17.53 1.04
C ARG A 50 19.21 -17.93 -0.42
N GLU A 51 18.97 -16.96 -1.31
CA GLU A 51 18.86 -17.17 -2.75
C GLU A 51 19.64 -16.08 -3.50
N PRO A 52 20.98 -16.23 -3.59
CA PRO A 52 21.83 -15.22 -4.22
C PRO A 52 21.53 -15.05 -5.71
N ASP A 53 21.12 -16.14 -6.38
CA ASP A 53 20.80 -16.17 -7.81
C ASP A 53 19.38 -15.68 -8.12
N CYS A 54 18.59 -15.30 -7.09
CA CYS A 54 17.25 -14.76 -7.31
C CYS A 54 17.33 -13.47 -8.14
N PRO A 55 16.61 -13.39 -9.28
CA PRO A 55 16.62 -12.21 -10.13
C PRO A 55 16.23 -10.95 -9.36
N ALA A 56 16.97 -9.86 -9.56
CA ALA A 56 16.75 -8.60 -8.84
C ALA A 56 15.30 -8.07 -8.99
N TRP A 57 14.71 -8.23 -10.19
CA TRP A 57 13.32 -7.82 -10.44
C TRP A 57 12.31 -8.62 -9.61
N LEU A 58 12.57 -9.92 -9.38
CA LEU A 58 11.67 -10.79 -8.61
C LEU A 58 11.75 -10.43 -7.13
N ARG A 59 12.96 -10.19 -6.62
CA ARG A 59 13.15 -9.70 -5.24
C ARG A 59 12.43 -8.38 -5.01
N ALA A 60 12.57 -7.43 -5.93
CA ALA A 60 11.86 -6.15 -5.87
C ALA A 60 10.34 -6.33 -5.92
N TYR A 61 9.84 -7.19 -6.81
CA TYR A 61 8.41 -7.51 -6.90
C TYR A 61 7.86 -8.07 -5.58
N LEU A 62 8.54 -9.04 -4.97
CA LEU A 62 8.10 -9.64 -3.70
C LEU A 62 8.07 -8.59 -2.57
N GLN A 63 9.08 -7.71 -2.51
CA GLN A 63 9.12 -6.64 -1.52
C GLN A 63 7.95 -5.67 -1.68
N GLU A 64 7.66 -5.22 -2.91
CA GLU A 64 6.53 -4.33 -3.18
C GLU A 64 5.18 -5.02 -2.93
N ASN A 65 5.07 -6.31 -3.27
CA ASN A 65 3.86 -7.09 -2.98
C ASN A 65 3.58 -7.16 -1.47
N PHE A 66 4.60 -7.45 -0.66
CA PHE A 66 4.48 -7.43 0.79
C PHE A 66 4.06 -6.05 1.32
N LYS A 67 4.70 -4.97 0.85
CA LYS A 67 4.37 -3.60 1.29
C LYS A 67 2.92 -3.23 0.98
N GLN A 68 2.42 -3.58 -0.20
CA GLN A 68 1.03 -3.33 -0.58
C GLN A 68 0.04 -4.07 0.32
N TRP A 69 0.25 -5.37 0.56
CA TRP A 69 -0.58 -6.15 1.46
C TRP A 69 -0.57 -5.61 2.89
N ARG A 70 0.62 -5.28 3.41
CA ARG A 70 0.78 -4.69 4.73
C ARG A 70 0.07 -3.33 4.84
N PHE A 71 0.09 -2.51 3.79
CA PHE A 71 -0.67 -1.25 3.79
C PHE A 71 -2.18 -1.49 3.96
N PHE A 72 -2.76 -2.46 3.24
CA PHE A 72 -4.19 -2.77 3.37
C PHE A 72 -4.55 -3.27 4.76
N VAL A 73 -3.72 -4.14 5.35
CA VAL A 73 -3.96 -4.63 6.71
C VAL A 73 -3.84 -3.51 7.74
N ARG A 74 -2.82 -2.65 7.65
CA ARG A 74 -2.65 -1.50 8.55
C ARG A 74 -3.84 -0.55 8.49
N ALA A 75 -4.32 -0.25 7.27
CA ALA A 75 -5.51 0.57 7.07
C ALA A 75 -6.76 -0.07 7.69
N ALA A 76 -6.96 -1.38 7.50
CA ALA A 76 -8.10 -2.12 8.04
C ALA A 76 -8.07 -2.22 9.57
N ARG A 77 -6.89 -2.48 10.16
CA ARG A 77 -6.69 -2.55 11.62
C ARG A 77 -6.66 -1.17 12.29
N LYS A 78 -6.45 -0.10 11.52
CA LYS A 78 -6.12 1.25 12.01
C LYS A 78 -4.88 1.24 12.91
N ASP A 79 -3.89 0.43 12.54
CA ASP A 79 -2.64 0.22 13.28
C ASP A 79 -1.45 0.32 12.32
N GLU A 80 -0.73 1.44 12.34
CA GLU A 80 0.43 1.68 11.48
C GLU A 80 1.67 0.88 11.89
N ALA A 81 1.70 0.33 13.10
CA ALA A 81 2.81 -0.47 13.60
C ALA A 81 2.69 -1.94 13.21
N TRP A 82 1.53 -2.36 12.70
CA TRP A 82 1.26 -3.77 12.40
C TRP A 82 2.18 -4.34 11.31
N GLY A 83 2.62 -5.58 11.52
CA GLY A 83 3.43 -6.37 10.59
C GLY A 83 4.94 -6.07 10.65
N PRO A 84 5.79 -7.05 10.25
CA PRO A 84 7.24 -6.89 10.28
C PRO A 84 7.70 -5.80 9.30
N ARG A 85 8.90 -5.25 9.54
CA ARG A 85 9.56 -4.33 8.62
C ARG A 85 10.59 -5.05 7.77
N LEU A 86 10.68 -4.65 6.50
CA LEU A 86 11.76 -5.14 5.64
C LEU A 86 13.07 -4.43 6.01
N THR A 87 14.19 -5.13 5.83
CA THR A 87 15.52 -4.55 6.00
C THR A 87 15.69 -3.33 5.10
N GLY A 88 16.10 -2.20 5.67
CA GLY A 88 16.25 -0.94 4.96
C GLY A 88 15.00 -0.06 4.93
N GLU A 89 13.85 -0.52 5.44
CA GLU A 89 12.74 0.38 5.75
C GLU A 89 13.12 1.25 6.95
N GLY A 90 13.22 2.57 6.73
CA GLY A 90 13.53 3.53 7.78
C GLY A 90 12.56 3.46 8.97
N ALA A 91 12.95 4.10 10.08
CA ALA A 91 11.97 4.40 11.12
C ALA A 91 10.83 5.19 10.49
N ALA A 92 9.59 4.67 10.57
CA ALA A 92 8.42 5.44 10.16
C ALA A 92 8.50 6.81 10.82
N ASP A 93 8.57 7.87 10.00
CA ASP A 93 8.32 9.22 10.50
C ASP A 93 6.97 9.21 11.20
N PRO A 94 6.80 9.95 12.32
CA PRO A 94 5.53 10.01 13.01
C PRO A 94 4.43 10.37 12.03
N PRO A 95 3.21 9.83 12.23
CA PRO A 95 2.12 10.03 11.29
C PRO A 95 1.96 11.52 11.04
N ALA A 96 2.02 11.92 9.77
CA ALA A 96 1.49 13.20 9.37
C ALA A 96 -0.01 13.16 9.67
N SER A 97 -0.38 13.59 10.88
CA SER A 97 -1.71 14.06 11.21
C SER A 97 -1.96 15.30 10.36
N ALA A 98 -2.24 15.11 9.07
CA ALA A 98 -2.51 16.17 8.11
C ALA A 98 -3.36 15.62 6.96
N GLY A 99 -4.65 15.47 7.26
CA GLY A 99 -5.71 15.95 6.39
C GLY A 99 -5.94 15.23 5.06
N CYS A 100 -6.83 14.24 5.08
CA CYS A 100 -7.74 14.05 3.95
C CYS A 100 -8.88 15.10 4.01
N ALA A 101 -8.51 16.36 4.18
CA ALA A 101 -9.40 17.53 4.23
C ALA A 101 -8.88 18.60 3.25
N ALA A 102 -8.61 18.20 2.01
CA ALA A 102 -8.25 19.11 0.93
C ALA A 102 -9.03 18.77 -0.36
N CYS A 103 -10.33 18.55 -0.22
CA CYS A 103 -11.30 18.54 -1.33
C CYS A 103 -12.65 19.05 -0.82
N GLY A 104 -12.65 20.21 -0.15
CA GLY A 104 -13.85 20.91 0.27
C GLY A 104 -13.78 22.33 -0.25
N GLY A 105 -14.31 22.57 -1.45
CA GLY A 105 -14.57 23.91 -1.93
C GLY A 105 -15.50 24.61 -0.95
N GLY A 106 -15.01 25.69 -0.34
CA GLY A 106 -15.75 26.54 0.57
C GLY A 106 -15.52 27.98 0.17
N ASN A 107 -16.29 28.42 -0.82
CA ASN A 107 -16.56 29.82 -1.08
C ASN A 107 -17.20 30.42 0.17
N GLN A 108 -16.64 31.48 0.74
CA GLN A 108 -17.38 32.38 1.63
C GLN A 108 -16.79 33.80 1.57
N PRO A 109 -17.64 34.82 1.76
CA PRO A 109 -17.54 36.17 1.19
C PRO A 109 -16.49 37.08 1.81
#